data_AF-A0A4Q3WT18-F1
#
_entry.id   AF-A0A4Q3WT18-F1
#
_cell.length_a   1.000
_cell.length_b   1.000
_cell.length_c   1.000
_cell.angle_alpha   90.00
_cell.angle_beta   90.00
_cell.angle_gamma   90.00
#
_symmetry.space_group_name_H-M   'P 1'
#
loop_
_entity.id
_entity.type
_entity.pdbx_description
1 polymer ?
#
loop_
_entity_poly.entity_id
_entity_poly.type
_entity_poly.pdbx_seq_one_letter_code
_entity_poly.pdbx_strand_id
1 'polypeptide(L)'
;YLLQPATRQGIMDEHVYVGNKYPTVKVNTTYSFGLDDQDFVVAFEGDYPEDFVDLVMELRETDSSKYTAKDTPFYTGALGKIEDILETI
;
A
#
# COMPACT_ATOMS: atom_id res chain seq x y z
N TYR A 1 -10.33 -8.83 11.24
CA TYR A 1 -10.09 -8.43 12.64
C TYR A 1 -10.26 -9.53 13.70
N LEU A 2 -11.11 -10.56 13.50
CA LEU A 2 -11.40 -11.58 14.53
C LEU A 2 -10.32 -12.66 14.75
N LEU A 3 -9.24 -12.66 13.96
CA LEU A 3 -8.10 -13.54 14.21
C LEU A 3 -7.49 -13.28 15.59
N GLN A 4 -6.92 -14.32 16.20
CA GLN A 4 -6.18 -14.17 17.45
C GLN A 4 -5.07 -13.12 17.29
N PRO A 5 -4.86 -12.22 18.27
CA PRO A 5 -3.90 -11.12 18.13
C PRO A 5 -2.49 -11.57 17.72
N ALA A 6 -1.99 -12.67 18.30
CA ALA A 6 -0.68 -13.22 17.98
C ALA A 6 -0.58 -13.70 16.52
N THR A 7 -1.62 -14.37 16.01
CA THR A 7 -1.68 -14.82 14.61
C THR A 7 -1.67 -13.62 13.67
N ARG A 8 -2.46 -12.58 13.97
CA ARG A 8 -2.50 -11.36 13.15
C ARG A 8 -1.16 -10.62 13.18
N GLN A 9 -0.49 -10.58 14.33
CA GLN A 9 0.82 -9.97 14.44
C GLN A 9 1.85 -10.70 13.58
N GLY A 10 1.91 -12.04 13.64
CA GLY A 10 2.85 -12.82 12.83
C GLY A 10 2.67 -12.63 11.32
N ILE A 11 1.43 -12.53 10.85
CA ILE A 11 1.13 -12.20 9.44
C ILE A 11 1.65 -10.80 9.08
N MET A 12 1.46 -9.82 9.97
CA MET A 12 1.96 -8.47 9.73
C MET A 12 3.49 -8.37 9.83
N ASP A 13 4.13 -9.17 10.67
CA ASP A 13 5.59 -9.19 10.78
C ASP A 13 6.22 -9.68 9.47
N GLU A 14 5.65 -10.72 8.84
CA GLU A 14 6.04 -11.18 7.49
C GLU A 14 5.83 -10.08 6.44
N HIS A 15 4.65 -9.46 6.44
CA HIS A 15 4.31 -8.36 5.51
C HIS A 15 5.30 -7.18 5.64
N VAL A 16 5.62 -6.78 6.87
CA VAL A 16 6.58 -5.70 7.16
C VAL A 16 8.00 -6.10 6.78
N TYR A 17 8.37 -7.37 6.98
CA TYR A 17 9.67 -7.88 6.56
C TYR A 17 9.88 -7.74 5.04
N VAL A 18 8.87 -8.11 4.24
CA VAL A 18 8.89 -7.90 2.78
C VAL A 18 8.95 -6.41 2.44
N GLY A 19 8.10 -5.58 3.06
CA GLY A 19 8.09 -4.13 2.83
C GLY A 19 9.45 -3.45 3.10
N ASN A 20 10.15 -3.89 4.14
CA ASN A 20 11.47 -3.34 4.50
C ASN A 20 12.59 -3.67 3.48
N LYS A 21 12.37 -4.57 2.53
CA LYS A 21 13.31 -4.82 1.42
C LYS A 21 13.32 -3.67 0.40
N TYR A 22 12.30 -2.82 0.41
CA TYR A 22 12.08 -1.73 -0.55
C TYR A 22 12.16 -0.36 0.13
N PRO A 23 13.33 0.06 0.64
CA PRO A 23 13.47 1.31 1.42
C PRO A 23 13.26 2.58 0.57
N THR A 24 13.28 2.47 -0.75
CA THR A 24 12.99 3.55 -1.72
C THR A 24 11.51 3.89 -1.79
N VAL A 25 10.63 3.00 -1.33
CA VAL A 25 9.18 3.19 -1.31
C VAL A 25 8.74 3.58 0.10
N LYS A 26 8.34 4.83 0.28
CA LYS A 26 7.72 5.29 1.52
C LYS A 26 6.26 4.88 1.55
N VAL A 27 5.88 4.16 2.61
CA VAL A 27 4.54 3.61 2.79
C VAL A 27 3.76 4.44 3.78
N ASN A 28 2.53 4.82 3.41
CA ASN A 28 1.56 5.42 4.30
C ASN A 28 0.34 4.50 4.37
N THR A 29 -0.12 4.18 5.57
CA THR A 29 -1.28 3.32 5.79
C THR A 29 -2.13 3.91 6.92
N THR A 30 -3.37 4.26 6.59
CA THR A 30 -4.28 4.92 7.53
C THR A 30 -5.65 4.26 7.44
N TYR A 31 -6.39 4.29 8.55
CA TYR A 31 -7.77 3.80 8.63
C TYR A 31 -8.77 4.86 8.14
N SER A 32 -9.81 4.42 7.44
CA SER A 32 -10.91 5.26 6.94
C SER A 32 -12.29 4.86 7.48
N PHE A 33 -12.35 4.12 8.59
CA PHE A 33 -13.60 3.69 9.20
C PHE A 33 -14.55 4.86 9.50
N GLY A 34 -15.78 4.75 8.99
CA GLY A 34 -16.81 5.77 9.17
C GLY A 34 -16.58 7.07 8.38
N LEU A 35 -15.50 7.13 7.58
CA LEU A 35 -15.22 8.23 6.66
C LEU A 35 -15.49 7.85 5.21
N ASP A 36 -15.24 6.59 4.83
CA ASP A 36 -15.36 6.11 3.46
C ASP A 36 -15.72 4.61 3.42
N ASP A 37 -15.95 4.05 2.23
CA ASP A 37 -16.42 2.68 2.01
C ASP A 37 -15.36 1.60 2.30
N GLN A 38 -14.07 1.96 2.25
CA GLN A 38 -12.95 1.07 2.54
C GLN A 38 -12.45 1.19 3.99
N ASP A 39 -11.86 0.11 4.50
CA ASP A 39 -11.27 0.07 5.85
C ASP A 39 -9.95 0.86 5.92
N PHE A 40 -9.18 0.89 4.83
CA PHE A 40 -7.86 1.49 4.76
C PHE A 40 -7.69 2.37 3.52
N VAL A 41 -6.94 3.46 3.69
CA VAL A 41 -6.31 4.20 2.60
C VAL A 41 -4.81 3.92 2.66
N VAL A 42 -4.26 3.46 1.54
CA VAL A 42 -2.83 3.19 1.37
C VAL A 42 -2.25 4.12 0.31
N ALA A 43 -1.11 4.74 0.61
CA ALA A 43 -0.40 5.59 -0.33
C ALA A 43 1.09 5.28 -0.30
N PHE A 44 1.67 5.12 -1.48
CA PHE A 44 3.08 4.80 -1.67
C PHE A 44 3.74 5.97 -2.41
N GLU A 45 4.88 6.42 -1.89
CA GLU A 45 5.67 7.51 -2.46
C GLU A 45 7.06 6.96 -2.82
N GLY A 46 7.57 7.30 -4.00
CA GLY A 46 8.92 6.91 -4.43
C GLY A 46 9.25 7.49 -5.80
N ASP A 47 10.54 7.60 -6.09
CA ASP A 47 11.05 8.12 -7.37
C ASP A 47 11.11 7.05 -8.48
N TYR A 48 11.02 5.77 -8.10
CA TYR A 48 11.15 4.60 -8.98
C TYR A 48 9.86 3.77 -8.96
N PRO A 49 8.93 3.96 -9.91
CA PRO A 49 7.67 3.23 -9.96
C PRO A 49 7.85 1.70 -10.08
N GLU A 50 8.95 1.24 -10.66
CA GLU A 50 9.31 -0.17 -10.75
C GLU A 50 9.45 -0.83 -9.37
N ASP A 51 10.06 -0.14 -8.40
CA ASP A 51 10.22 -0.66 -7.03
C ASP A 51 8.86 -0.88 -6.36
N PHE A 52 7.87 -0.01 -6.66
CA PHE A 52 6.51 -0.20 -6.16
C PHE A 52 5.83 -1.42 -6.79
N VAL A 53 6.01 -1.64 -8.09
CA VAL A 53 5.45 -2.82 -8.77
C VAL A 53 6.05 -4.10 -8.20
N ASP A 54 7.37 -4.13 -8.03
CA ASP A 54 8.07 -5.28 -7.47
C ASP A 54 7.66 -5.54 -6.01
N LEU A 55 7.57 -4.49 -5.18
CA LEU A 55 7.07 -4.58 -3.81
C LEU A 55 5.66 -5.19 -3.75
N VAL A 56 4.72 -4.66 -4.54
CA VAL A 56 3.34 -5.17 -4.52
C VAL A 56 3.27 -6.61 -5.03
N MET A 57 4.10 -6.97 -6.01
CA MET A 57 4.20 -8.34 -6.51
C MET A 57 4.69 -9.30 -5.42
N GLU A 58 5.77 -8.96 -4.71
CA GLU A 58 6.30 -9.81 -3.63
C GLU A 58 5.30 -9.92 -2.46
N LEU A 59 4.59 -8.83 -2.12
CA LEU A 59 3.54 -8.86 -1.10
C LEU A 59 2.40 -9.83 -1.43
N ARG A 60 2.15 -10.15 -2.71
CA ARG A 60 1.14 -11.16 -3.10
C ARG A 60 1.45 -12.55 -2.58
N GLU A 61 2.73 -12.85 -2.31
CA GLU A 61 3.17 -14.16 -1.82
C GLU A 61 3.10 -14.29 -0.29
N THR A 62 2.76 -13.22 0.43
CA THR A 62 2.60 -13.22 1.89
C THR A 62 1.23 -13.72 2.35
N ASP A 63 1.14 -14.23 3.58
CA ASP A 63 -0.13 -14.70 4.15
C ASP A 63 -1.19 -13.59 4.26
N SER A 64 -0.75 -12.33 4.33
CA SER A 64 -1.63 -11.15 4.38
C SER A 64 -2.57 -11.07 3.18
N SER A 65 -2.12 -11.51 2.00
CA SER A 65 -2.90 -11.46 0.76
C SER A 65 -4.17 -12.31 0.79
N LYS A 66 -4.22 -13.36 1.63
CA LYS A 66 -5.42 -14.18 1.84
C LYS A 66 -6.56 -13.42 2.52
N TYR A 67 -6.26 -12.28 3.15
CA TYR A 67 -7.20 -11.49 3.93
C TYR A 67 -7.55 -10.15 3.27
N THR A 68 -7.13 -9.95 2.02
CA THR A 68 -7.50 -8.78 1.21
C THR A 68 -8.83 -9.03 0.51
N ALA A 69 -9.87 -8.29 0.90
CA ALA A 69 -11.18 -8.39 0.25
C ALA A 69 -11.25 -7.59 -1.07
N LYS A 70 -10.67 -6.39 -1.07
CA LYS A 70 -10.64 -5.47 -2.22
C LYS A 70 -9.47 -4.49 -2.03
N ASP A 71 -8.71 -4.24 -3.10
CA ASP A 71 -7.59 -3.29 -3.13
C ASP A 71 -7.70 -2.27 -4.29
N THR A 72 -8.88 -2.12 -4.88
CA THR A 72 -9.17 -1.23 -6.01
C THR A 72 -10.12 -0.09 -5.63
N PRO A 73 -10.10 1.05 -6.34
CA PRO A 73 -9.24 1.38 -7.50
C PRO A 73 -7.82 1.80 -7.13
N PHE A 74 -6.89 1.65 -8.07
CA PHE A 74 -5.54 2.21 -7.98
C PHE A 74 -5.47 3.53 -8.75
N TYR A 75 -4.86 4.53 -8.14
CA TYR A 75 -4.51 5.80 -8.78
C TYR A 75 -2.99 5.97 -8.72
N THR A 76 -2.37 6.12 -9.88
CA THR A 76 -0.92 6.34 -10.01
C THR A 76 -0.69 7.63 -10.76
N GLY A 77 0.25 8.45 -10.30
CA GLY A 77 0.57 9.72 -10.90
C GLY A 77 1.97 10.18 -10.54
N ALA A 78 2.47 11.17 -11.28
CA ALA A 78 3.72 11.84 -10.98
C ALA A 78 3.46 13.09 -10.12
N LEU A 79 4.33 13.32 -9.14
CA LEU A 79 4.33 14.57 -8.38
C LEU A 79 4.79 15.71 -9.31
N GLY A 80 4.01 16.78 -9.38
CA GLY A 80 4.32 17.95 -10.19
C GLY A 80 3.87 19.24 -9.51
N LYS A 81 4.37 20.38 -9.98
CA LYS A 81 3.82 21.69 -9.56
C LYS A 81 2.43 21.85 -10.16
N ILE A 82 1.61 22.65 -9.49
CA ILE A 82 0.22 22.88 -9.93
C ILE A 82 0.20 23.45 -11.35
N GLU A 83 1.11 24.36 -11.68
CA GLU A 83 1.21 24.95 -13.02
C GLU A 83 1.50 23.88 -14.09
N ASP A 84 2.50 23.03 -13.84
CA ASP A 84 2.89 21.96 -14.77
C ASP A 84 1.74 20.96 -14.99
N ILE A 85 0.99 20.63 -13.93
CA ILE A 85 -0.15 19.72 -14.02
C ILE A 85 -1.29 20.35 -14.84
N LEU A 86 -1.60 21.63 -14.62
CA LEU A 86 -2.68 22.33 -15.33
C LEU A 86 -2.42 22.44 -16.84
N GLU A 87 -1.16 22.50 -17.27
CA GLU A 87 -0.80 22.50 -18.69
C GLU A 87 -1.06 21.15 -19.40
N THR A 88 -1.26 20.06 -18.64
CA THR A 88 -1.49 18.71 -19.20
C THR A 88 -2.97 18.36 -19.42
N ILE A 89 -3.89 19.23 -19.01
CA ILE A 89 -5.36 19.05 -19.06
C ILE A 89 -5.96 19.86 -20.22
#